data_AF-A0A5M3MPM9-F1
#
_entry.id   AF-A0A5M3MPM9-F1
#
_cell.length_a   1.000
_cell.length_b   1.000
_cell.length_c   1.000
_cell.angle_alpha   90.00
_cell.angle_beta   90.00
_cell.angle_gamma   90.00
#
_symmetry.space_group_name_H-M   'P 1'
#
loop_
_entity.id
_entity.type
_entity.pdbx_description
1 polymer ?
#
loop_
_entity_poly.entity_id
_entity_poly.type
_entity_poly.pdbx_seq_one_letter_code
_entity_poly.pdbx_strand_id
1 'polypeptide(L)'
;MEIQECRRIWYGRVMLDKYVSTYIGRPLAIFEKDYDPQLPSETEPDELELWSPFHSSRASTRSLEETADSAIAPPVPARTLSFFNASSKLSGILSWIVQVIYSIRPGFSRHAESMRLEGLLNKWYLDLPQYLRYEPGQKTVPLPHILTLHMHYWCTSLLLYRPFIRRVHLASKQKSGGSDDGNSRAVSEKNYELCVRAANHISSIAASYREHYDLGRS
;
A
#
# COMPACT_ATOMS: atom_id res chain seq x y z
N MET A 1 -6.31 -27.47 -3.05
CA MET A 1 -5.04 -27.19 -2.37
C MET A 1 -3.99 -26.69 -3.36
N GLU A 2 -3.48 -27.52 -4.27
CA GLU A 2 -2.42 -27.15 -5.22
C GLU A 2 -2.73 -25.90 -6.08
N ILE A 3 -3.97 -25.75 -6.57
CA ILE A 3 -4.34 -24.57 -7.36
C ILE A 3 -4.36 -23.26 -6.55
N GLN A 4 -4.73 -23.32 -5.26
CA GLN A 4 -4.73 -22.13 -4.39
C GLN A 4 -3.31 -21.69 -4.09
N GLU A 5 -2.41 -22.64 -3.84
CA GLU A 5 -0.98 -22.40 -3.65
C GLU A 5 -0.35 -21.78 -4.89
N CYS A 6 -0.63 -22.32 -6.07
CA CYS A 6 -0.18 -21.75 -7.35
C CYS A 6 -0.67 -20.30 -7.53
N ARG A 7 -1.93 -20.00 -7.20
CA ARG A 7 -2.46 -18.62 -7.25
C ARG A 7 -1.72 -17.70 -6.28
N ARG A 8 -1.48 -18.13 -5.05
CA ARG A 8 -0.74 -17.36 -4.03
C ARG A 8 0.70 -17.10 -4.48
N ILE A 9 1.39 -18.11 -5.00
CA ILE A 9 2.75 -17.97 -5.53
C ILE A 9 2.78 -17.00 -6.71
N TRP A 10 1.84 -17.14 -7.65
CA TRP A 10 1.73 -16.25 -8.80
C TRP A 10 1.55 -14.79 -8.39
N TYR A 11 0.54 -14.52 -7.58
CA TYR A 11 0.25 -13.16 -7.11
C TYR A 11 1.34 -12.60 -6.18
N GLY A 12 2.04 -13.46 -5.44
CA GLY A 12 3.22 -13.07 -4.67
C GLY A 12 4.32 -12.51 -5.57
N ARG A 13 4.59 -13.16 -6.71
CA ARG A 13 5.54 -12.66 -7.72
C ARG A 13 5.08 -11.36 -8.36
N VAL A 14 3.81 -11.28 -8.74
CA VAL A 14 3.20 -10.07 -9.33
C VAL A 14 3.34 -8.88 -8.38
N MET A 15 2.99 -9.03 -7.10
CA MET A 15 3.11 -7.97 -6.11
C MET A 15 4.57 -7.57 -5.88
N LEU A 16 5.47 -8.55 -5.77
CA LEU A 16 6.89 -8.30 -5.54
C LEU A 16 7.50 -7.50 -6.68
N ASP A 17 7.26 -7.87 -7.94
CA ASP A 17 7.70 -7.09 -9.10
C ASP A 17 7.21 -5.64 -9.01
N LYS A 18 5.91 -5.44 -8.79
CA LYS A 18 5.30 -4.11 -8.73
C LYS A 18 5.89 -3.24 -7.62
N TYR A 19 5.97 -3.74 -6.40
CA TYR A 19 6.48 -2.95 -5.27
C TYR A 19 7.98 -2.71 -5.37
N VAL A 20 8.77 -3.75 -5.65
CA VAL A 20 10.23 -3.63 -5.74
C VAL A 20 10.61 -2.73 -6.90
N SER A 21 10.12 -3.00 -8.12
CA SER A 21 10.46 -2.22 -9.31
C SER A 21 10.06 -0.75 -9.13
N THR A 22 8.91 -0.47 -8.53
CA THR A 22 8.52 0.92 -8.20
C THR A 22 9.48 1.56 -7.20
N TYR A 23 9.83 0.86 -6.13
CA TYR A 23 10.68 1.39 -5.06
C TYR A 23 12.09 1.75 -5.56
N ILE A 24 12.70 0.89 -6.39
CA ILE A 24 14.06 1.12 -6.92
C ILE A 24 14.07 1.84 -8.28
N GLY A 25 12.91 2.25 -8.81
CA GLY A 25 12.80 2.98 -10.07
C GLY A 25 13.10 2.16 -11.32
N ARG A 26 12.86 0.84 -11.30
CA ARG A 26 12.98 -0.04 -12.47
C ARG A 26 11.66 -0.17 -13.23
N PRO A 27 11.71 -0.48 -14.54
CA PRO A 27 10.52 -0.88 -15.28
C PRO A 27 9.86 -2.12 -14.67
N LEU A 28 8.54 -2.17 -14.72
CA LEU A 28 7.76 -3.36 -14.35
C LEU A 28 7.98 -4.47 -15.38
N ALA A 29 8.04 -5.72 -14.91
CA ALA A 29 8.20 -6.89 -15.76
C ALA A 29 6.87 -7.60 -16.05
N ILE A 30 5.91 -7.55 -15.11
CA ILE A 30 4.63 -8.26 -15.21
C ILE A 30 3.48 -7.26 -15.31
N PHE A 31 2.84 -7.19 -16.47
CA PHE A 31 1.71 -6.28 -16.71
C PHE A 31 0.37 -7.00 -16.55
N GLU A 32 -0.67 -6.25 -16.16
CA GLU A 32 -2.04 -6.76 -15.93
C GLU A 32 -2.65 -7.49 -17.13
N LYS A 33 -2.21 -7.17 -18.35
CA LYS A 33 -2.67 -7.78 -19.60
C LYS A 33 -2.03 -9.14 -19.90
N ASP A 34 -0.94 -9.48 -19.19
CA ASP A 34 -0.13 -10.67 -19.48
C ASP A 34 -0.55 -11.88 -18.64
N TYR A 35 -1.60 -11.75 -17.82
CA TYR A 35 -2.12 -12.83 -16.97
C TYR A 35 -3.60 -12.67 -16.65
N ASP A 36 -4.28 -13.80 -16.43
CA ASP A 36 -5.68 -13.92 -16.06
C ASP A 36 -6.01 -14.86 -14.87
N PRO A 37 -5.07 -15.43 -14.07
CA PRO A 37 -5.44 -16.22 -12.90
C PRO A 37 -6.33 -15.45 -11.93
N GLN A 38 -7.36 -16.11 -11.41
CA GLN A 38 -8.20 -15.55 -10.34
C GLN A 38 -7.40 -15.40 -9.04
N LEU A 39 -7.77 -14.42 -8.22
CA LEU A 39 -7.23 -14.28 -6.86
C LEU A 39 -7.48 -15.56 -6.02
N PRO A 40 -6.62 -15.84 -5.03
CA PRO A 40 -6.86 -16.89 -4.04
C PRO A 40 -8.23 -16.77 -3.37
N SER A 41 -8.85 -17.91 -3.06
CA SER A 41 -10.12 -17.91 -2.32
C SER A 41 -9.91 -17.46 -0.88
N GLU A 42 -10.82 -16.63 -0.36
CA GLU A 42 -10.84 -16.20 1.05
C GLU A 42 -11.62 -17.20 1.93
N THR A 43 -12.07 -18.33 1.38
CA THR A 43 -12.78 -19.40 2.13
C THR A 43 -11.86 -20.51 2.63
N GLU A 44 -10.55 -20.40 2.38
CA GLU A 44 -9.57 -21.40 2.84
C GLU A 44 -9.42 -21.31 4.38
N PRO A 45 -9.12 -22.43 5.06
CA PRO A 45 -9.02 -22.46 6.52
C PRO A 45 -7.97 -21.46 7.07
N ASP A 46 -6.89 -21.23 6.31
CA ASP A 46 -5.82 -20.28 6.62
C ASP A 46 -6.31 -18.85 6.87
N GLU A 47 -7.47 -18.46 6.31
CA GLU A 47 -8.06 -17.14 6.53
C GLU A 47 -8.47 -16.91 7.99
N LEU A 48 -8.82 -17.99 8.70
CA LEU A 48 -9.26 -17.98 10.09
C LEU A 48 -8.15 -18.35 11.07
N GLU A 49 -6.94 -18.63 10.58
CA GLU A 49 -5.78 -18.86 11.45
C GLU A 49 -5.55 -17.66 12.37
N LEU A 50 -5.30 -17.95 13.64
CA LEU A 50 -5.09 -16.92 14.65
C LEU A 50 -3.74 -16.26 14.44
N TRP A 51 -3.74 -14.94 14.48
CA TRP A 51 -2.50 -14.18 14.45
C TRP A 51 -1.69 -14.47 15.72
N SER A 52 -0.39 -14.68 15.53
CA SER A 52 0.57 -14.70 16.61
C SER A 52 1.73 -13.76 16.30
N PRO A 53 2.30 -13.07 17.30
CA PRO A 53 3.56 -12.36 17.13
C PRO A 53 4.61 -13.38 16.67
N PHE A 54 5.51 -12.99 15.75
CA PHE A 54 6.63 -13.83 15.33
C PHE A 54 7.49 -14.22 16.54
N HIS A 55 7.14 -15.31 17.22
CA HIS A 55 8.10 -16.12 17.94
C HIS A 55 8.92 -16.77 16.85
N SER A 56 10.23 -16.53 16.87
CA SER A 56 11.21 -17.27 16.09
C SER A 56 11.00 -18.77 16.29
N SER A 57 10.15 -19.38 15.45
CA SER A 57 10.11 -20.81 15.20
C SER A 57 11.35 -21.16 14.40
N ARG A 58 12.49 -21.02 15.07
CA ARG A 58 13.82 -21.35 14.56
C ARG A 58 14.76 -21.72 15.69
N ALA A 59 14.27 -22.58 16.59
CA ALA A 59 15.07 -23.52 17.36
C ALA A 59 14.13 -24.41 18.16
N SER A 60 13.60 -25.47 17.55
CA SER A 60 13.14 -26.63 18.31
C SER A 60 14.36 -27.39 18.88
N THR A 61 15.14 -26.71 19.71
CA THR A 61 16.13 -27.24 20.66
C THR A 61 16.54 -26.12 21.62
N ARG A 62 15.60 -25.68 22.47
CA ARG A 62 15.90 -25.26 23.85
C ARG A 62 14.58 -25.02 24.57
N SER A 63 14.22 -25.99 25.39
CA SER A 63 13.55 -25.73 26.66
C SER A 63 14.20 -24.50 27.30
N LEU A 64 13.40 -23.51 27.68
CA LEU A 64 13.57 -22.64 28.85
C LEU A 64 12.45 -21.58 28.84
N GLU A 65 11.57 -21.73 29.83
CA GLU A 65 10.92 -20.65 30.59
C GLU A 65 10.07 -19.63 29.81
N GLU A 66 8.77 -19.89 29.84
CA GLU A 66 7.69 -18.91 29.65
C GLU A 66 7.92 -17.71 30.59
N THR A 67 8.49 -16.63 30.07
CA THR A 67 8.33 -15.31 30.66
C THR A 67 7.06 -14.69 30.10
N ALA A 68 5.97 -15.00 30.81
CA ALA A 68 4.70 -14.30 30.71
C ALA A 68 4.91 -12.83 31.09
N ASP A 69 4.94 -11.92 30.11
CA ASP A 69 4.63 -10.49 30.30
C ASP A 69 4.58 -9.66 28.99
N SER A 70 4.49 -10.29 27.82
CA SER A 70 4.01 -9.57 26.63
C SER A 70 2.49 -9.58 26.68
N ALA A 71 1.84 -8.43 26.80
CA ALA A 71 0.38 -8.30 26.73
C ALA A 71 -0.13 -8.93 25.44
N ILE A 72 -0.51 -10.21 25.50
CA ILE A 72 -0.96 -10.99 24.35
C ILE A 72 -2.32 -10.41 23.97
N ALA A 73 -2.34 -9.60 22.91
CA ALA A 73 -3.57 -9.15 22.29
C ALA A 73 -4.49 -10.38 22.10
N PRO A 74 -5.81 -10.25 22.29
CA PRO A 74 -6.72 -11.38 22.19
C PRO A 74 -6.52 -12.10 20.85
N PRO A 75 -6.66 -13.44 20.80
CA PRO A 75 -6.46 -14.19 19.57
C PRO A 75 -7.46 -13.70 18.51
N VAL A 76 -6.94 -12.95 17.55
CA VAL A 76 -7.70 -12.41 16.42
C VAL A 76 -7.33 -13.18 15.16
N PRO A 77 -8.28 -13.53 14.28
CA PRO A 77 -7.97 -14.10 12.98
C PRO A 77 -7.03 -13.18 12.18
N ALA A 78 -5.99 -13.76 11.59
CA ALA A 78 -4.98 -13.01 10.84
C ALA A 78 -5.50 -12.46 9.52
N ARG A 79 -6.57 -13.04 8.94
CA ARG A 79 -7.18 -12.57 7.68
C ARG A 79 -6.18 -12.48 6.53
N THR A 80 -5.25 -13.44 6.49
CA THR A 80 -4.07 -13.40 5.61
C THR A 80 -4.45 -13.36 4.14
N LEU A 81 -5.52 -14.04 3.72
CA LEU A 81 -5.94 -14.11 2.32
C LEU A 81 -6.69 -12.87 1.91
N SER A 82 -7.58 -12.34 2.76
CA SER A 82 -8.22 -11.04 2.49
C SER A 82 -7.18 -9.92 2.42
N PHE A 83 -6.20 -9.87 3.33
CA PHE A 83 -5.06 -8.93 3.27
C PHE A 83 -4.25 -9.10 1.98
N PHE A 84 -3.94 -10.34 1.60
CA PHE A 84 -3.18 -10.65 0.40
C PHE A 84 -3.91 -10.19 -0.86
N ASN A 85 -5.22 -10.48 -0.95
CA ASN A 85 -6.06 -10.06 -2.06
C ASN A 85 -6.20 -8.54 -2.14
N ALA A 86 -6.37 -7.86 -0.99
CA ALA A 86 -6.39 -6.40 -0.93
C ALA A 86 -5.06 -5.78 -1.41
N SER A 87 -3.92 -6.33 -0.94
CA SER A 87 -2.57 -5.94 -1.35
C SER A 87 -2.33 -6.14 -2.85
N SER A 88 -2.81 -7.26 -3.40
CA SER A 88 -2.70 -7.58 -4.82
C SER A 88 -3.47 -6.57 -5.67
N LYS A 89 -4.72 -6.26 -5.31
CA LYS A 89 -5.54 -5.24 -5.98
C LYS A 89 -4.88 -3.86 -5.93
N LEU A 90 -4.36 -3.47 -4.77
CA LEU A 90 -3.65 -2.19 -4.60
C LEU A 90 -2.39 -2.11 -5.46
N SER A 91 -1.61 -3.20 -5.52
CA SER A 91 -0.42 -3.27 -6.39
C SER A 91 -0.77 -3.06 -7.86
N GLY A 92 -1.94 -3.53 -8.30
CA GLY A 92 -2.46 -3.25 -9.65
C GLY A 92 -2.65 -1.76 -9.89
N ILE A 93 -3.28 -1.03 -8.96
CA ILE A 93 -3.44 0.43 -9.06
C ILE A 93 -2.08 1.12 -9.09
N LEU A 94 -1.14 0.69 -8.24
CA LEU A 94 0.24 1.18 -8.24
C LEU A 94 0.93 1.00 -9.60
N SER A 95 0.79 -0.19 -10.19
CA SER A 95 1.31 -0.53 -11.52
C SER A 95 0.80 0.46 -12.58
N TRP A 96 -0.50 0.74 -12.59
CA TRP A 96 -1.09 1.73 -13.50
C TRP A 96 -0.56 3.14 -13.26
N ILE A 97 -0.38 3.56 -12.00
CA ILE A 97 0.20 4.86 -11.66
C ILE A 97 1.60 4.99 -12.24
N VAL A 98 2.46 3.99 -12.05
CA VAL A 98 3.83 4.00 -12.56
C VAL A 98 3.84 4.05 -14.10
N GLN A 99 3.06 3.20 -14.74
CA GLN A 99 3.02 3.13 -16.20
C GLN A 99 2.46 4.41 -16.85
N VAL A 100 1.43 5.01 -16.26
CA VAL A 100 0.71 6.12 -16.91
C VAL A 100 1.24 7.48 -16.48
N ILE A 101 1.52 7.67 -15.20
CA ILE A 101 1.94 8.97 -14.65
C ILE A 101 3.45 9.18 -14.81
N TYR A 102 4.25 8.12 -14.66
CA TYR A 102 5.72 8.18 -14.70
C TYR A 102 6.34 7.72 -16.03
N SER A 103 5.53 7.38 -17.04
CA SER A 103 6.08 7.08 -18.38
C SER A 103 6.79 8.27 -19.01
N ILE A 104 7.94 8.01 -19.63
CA ILE A 104 8.71 9.02 -20.37
C ILE A 104 7.90 9.54 -21.57
N ARG A 105 7.17 8.65 -22.24
CA ARG A 105 6.31 8.96 -23.40
C ARG A 105 4.85 8.71 -23.04
N PRO A 106 4.14 9.71 -22.49
CA PRO A 106 2.75 9.53 -22.12
C PRO A 106 1.88 9.40 -23.39
N GLY A 107 1.07 8.33 -23.47
CA GLY A 107 0.11 8.14 -24.56
C GLY A 107 -1.17 8.97 -24.42
N PHE A 108 -1.50 9.39 -23.19
CA PHE A 108 -2.72 10.13 -22.84
C PHE A 108 -2.40 11.32 -21.91
N SER A 109 -3.41 12.17 -21.68
CA SER A 109 -3.31 13.25 -20.70
C SER A 109 -3.09 12.69 -19.28
N ARG A 110 -1.89 12.90 -18.73
CA ARG A 110 -1.56 12.48 -17.35
C ARG A 110 -2.54 13.03 -16.31
N HIS A 111 -3.12 14.21 -16.55
CA HIS A 111 -4.09 14.81 -15.63
C HIS A 111 -5.44 14.06 -15.65
N ALA A 112 -5.93 13.70 -16.85
CA ALA A 112 -7.16 12.92 -16.94
C ALA A 112 -6.97 11.52 -16.30
N GLU A 113 -5.84 10.90 -16.56
CA GLU A 113 -5.50 9.61 -15.97
C GLU A 113 -5.29 9.68 -14.46
N SER A 114 -4.74 10.77 -13.92
CA SER A 114 -4.62 10.91 -12.47
C SER A 114 -5.98 10.99 -11.78
N MET A 115 -6.97 11.67 -12.38
CA MET A 115 -8.35 11.70 -11.84
C MET A 115 -8.99 10.30 -11.86
N ARG A 116 -8.78 9.54 -12.95
CA ARG A 116 -9.26 8.16 -13.05
C ARG A 116 -8.63 7.25 -11.98
N LEU A 117 -7.31 7.37 -11.80
CA LEU A 117 -6.55 6.57 -10.83
C LEU A 117 -6.87 6.98 -9.38
N GLU A 118 -7.10 8.27 -9.11
CA GLU A 118 -7.62 8.76 -7.82
C GLU A 118 -8.98 8.11 -7.51
N GLY A 119 -9.89 8.06 -8.49
CA GLY A 119 -11.18 7.38 -8.34
C GLY A 119 -11.04 5.88 -8.02
N LEU A 120 -10.13 5.17 -8.70
CA LEU A 120 -9.86 3.75 -8.42
C LEU A 120 -9.26 3.54 -7.03
N LEU A 121 -8.34 4.40 -6.60
CA LEU A 121 -7.69 4.32 -5.31
C LEU A 121 -8.68 4.61 -4.17
N ASN A 122 -9.55 5.61 -4.34
CA ASN A 122 -10.63 5.91 -3.40
C ASN A 122 -11.64 4.76 -3.32
N LYS A 123 -12.05 4.22 -4.47
CA LYS A 123 -12.95 3.05 -4.50
C LYS A 123 -12.34 1.86 -3.77
N TRP A 124 -11.06 1.56 -4.03
CA TRP A 124 -10.36 0.47 -3.34
C TRP A 124 -10.39 0.63 -1.82
N TYR A 125 -10.19 1.86 -1.32
CA TYR A 125 -10.24 2.14 0.12
C TYR A 125 -11.65 1.96 0.70
N LEU A 126 -12.68 2.44 -0.01
CA LEU A 126 -14.08 2.31 0.41
C LEU A 126 -14.56 0.85 0.39
N ASP A 127 -14.14 0.08 -0.60
CA ASP A 127 -14.49 -1.34 -0.74
C ASP A 127 -13.72 -2.23 0.25
N LEU A 128 -12.73 -1.68 0.98
CA LEU A 128 -11.93 -2.46 1.92
C LEU A 128 -12.80 -2.94 3.10
N PRO A 129 -12.80 -4.25 3.44
CA PRO A 129 -13.56 -4.78 4.56
C PRO A 129 -13.17 -4.15 5.90
N GLN A 130 -14.13 -4.02 6.82
CA GLN A 130 -13.92 -3.36 8.11
C GLN A 130 -12.76 -3.95 8.93
N TYR A 131 -12.54 -5.26 8.86
CA TYR A 131 -11.46 -5.96 9.57
C TYR A 131 -10.06 -5.71 8.97
N LEU A 132 -9.95 -5.09 7.79
CA LEU A 132 -8.68 -4.63 7.20
C LEU A 132 -8.52 -3.11 7.25
N ARG A 133 -9.50 -2.37 7.80
CA ARG A 133 -9.41 -0.92 7.94
C ARG A 133 -8.58 -0.56 9.16
N TYR A 134 -7.77 0.49 9.01
CA TYR A 134 -7.00 1.08 10.09
C TYR A 134 -7.51 2.51 10.30
N GLU A 135 -8.04 2.77 11.49
CA GLU A 135 -8.42 4.10 11.92
C GLU A 135 -7.55 4.51 13.12
N PRO A 136 -6.82 5.64 13.03
CA PRO A 136 -6.04 6.15 14.15
C PRO A 136 -6.93 6.36 15.38
N GLY A 137 -6.48 5.86 16.55
CA GLY A 137 -7.22 6.00 17.81
C GLY A 137 -8.21 4.86 18.10
N GLN A 138 -8.23 3.78 17.30
CA GLN A 138 -8.93 2.56 17.69
C GLN A 138 -8.34 1.95 18.98
N LYS A 139 -9.21 1.38 19.82
CA LYS A 139 -8.81 0.75 21.09
C LYS A 139 -8.03 -0.56 20.90
N THR A 140 -8.17 -1.19 19.75
CA THR A 140 -7.55 -2.47 19.42
C THR A 140 -6.22 -2.24 18.73
N VAL A 141 -5.17 -2.94 19.18
CA VAL A 141 -3.87 -2.94 18.51
C VAL A 141 -4.03 -3.52 17.10
N PRO A 142 -3.76 -2.76 16.02
CA PRO A 142 -3.94 -3.21 14.66
C PRO A 142 -2.83 -4.17 14.25
N LEU A 143 -3.19 -5.28 13.58
CA LEU A 143 -2.20 -6.27 13.12
C LEU A 143 -1.12 -5.65 12.21
N PRO A 144 0.13 -6.15 12.26
CA PRO A 144 1.26 -5.51 11.58
C PRO A 144 1.08 -5.46 10.06
N HIS A 145 0.45 -6.48 9.47
CA HIS A 145 0.17 -6.51 8.04
C HIS A 145 -0.95 -5.52 7.66
N ILE A 146 -1.91 -5.21 8.54
CA ILE A 146 -2.92 -4.17 8.31
C ILE A 146 -2.24 -2.80 8.26
N LEU A 147 -1.35 -2.51 9.21
CA LEU A 147 -0.55 -1.28 9.18
C LEU A 147 0.25 -1.16 7.87
N THR A 148 0.87 -2.26 7.44
CA THR A 148 1.63 -2.34 6.19
C THR A 148 0.74 -2.09 4.95
N LEU A 149 -0.47 -2.63 4.93
CA LEU A 149 -1.46 -2.40 3.87
C LEU A 149 -1.76 -0.91 3.69
N HIS A 150 -2.06 -0.23 4.81
CA HIS A 150 -2.35 1.20 4.79
C HIS A 150 -1.13 2.04 4.48
N MET A 151 0.07 1.64 4.91
CA MET A 151 1.31 2.29 4.50
C MET A 151 1.49 2.23 2.98
N HIS A 152 1.26 1.07 2.34
CA HIS A 152 1.29 0.94 0.88
C HIS A 152 0.24 1.81 0.19
N TYR A 153 -0.96 1.94 0.76
CA TYR A 153 -2.01 2.82 0.22
C TYR A 153 -1.56 4.29 0.20
N TRP A 154 -1.00 4.79 1.30
CA TRP A 154 -0.53 6.17 1.37
C TRP A 154 0.71 6.42 0.51
N CYS A 155 1.62 5.44 0.41
CA CYS A 155 2.74 5.50 -0.54
C CYS A 155 2.24 5.58 -2.00
N THR A 156 1.22 4.80 -2.34
CA THR A 156 0.59 4.81 -3.68
C THR A 156 -0.07 6.17 -3.96
N SER A 157 -0.76 6.73 -2.97
CA SER A 157 -1.34 8.09 -3.04
C SER A 157 -0.26 9.16 -3.26
N LEU A 158 0.85 9.07 -2.52
CA LEU A 158 1.98 9.99 -2.67
C LEU A 158 2.54 9.95 -4.11
N LEU A 159 2.70 8.76 -4.68
CA LEU A 159 3.16 8.60 -6.05
C LEU A 159 2.19 9.18 -7.08
N LEU A 160 0.88 9.10 -6.84
CA LEU A 160 -0.13 9.66 -7.74
C LEU A 160 -0.03 11.20 -7.86
N TYR A 161 0.11 11.91 -6.73
CA TYR A 161 0.03 13.37 -6.70
C TYR A 161 1.37 14.09 -6.91
N ARG A 162 2.49 13.46 -6.50
CA ARG A 162 3.83 14.08 -6.54
C ARG A 162 4.24 14.70 -7.88
N PRO A 163 3.94 14.10 -9.06
CA PRO A 163 4.36 14.64 -10.35
C PRO A 163 3.69 15.97 -10.75
N PHE A 164 2.64 16.39 -10.03
CA PHE A 164 1.91 17.62 -10.32
C PHE A 164 2.39 18.82 -9.48
N ILE A 165 3.13 18.59 -8.39
CA ILE A 165 3.71 19.65 -7.55
C ILE A 165 4.85 20.40 -8.29
N ARG A 166 5.70 19.66 -9.01
CA ARG A 166 6.90 20.23 -9.65
C ARG A 166 6.61 21.04 -10.92
N ARG A 167 5.46 20.85 -11.56
CA ARG A 167 5.15 21.50 -12.85
C ARG A 167 4.98 23.02 -12.71
N VAL A 168 4.49 23.52 -11.57
CA VAL A 168 4.30 24.97 -11.36
C VAL A 168 5.59 25.71 -11.06
N HIS A 169 6.54 25.11 -10.31
CA HIS A 169 7.84 25.75 -10.08
C HIS A 169 8.65 25.95 -11.38
N LEU A 170 8.50 25.05 -12.35
CA LEU A 170 9.14 25.16 -13.67
C LEU A 170 8.34 26.04 -14.64
N ALA A 171 7.00 25.98 -14.60
CA ALA A 171 6.13 26.82 -15.43
C ALA A 171 6.17 28.31 -15.04
N SER A 172 6.26 28.61 -13.73
CA SER A 172 6.36 30.00 -13.23
C SER A 172 7.65 30.72 -13.64
N LYS A 173 8.70 29.97 -14.00
CA LYS A 173 9.93 30.54 -14.58
C LYS A 173 9.83 30.82 -16.08
N GLN A 174 8.81 30.32 -16.78
CA GLN A 174 8.72 30.38 -18.25
C GLN A 174 7.59 31.25 -18.81
N LYS A 175 6.60 31.73 -18.04
CA LYS A 175 5.55 32.60 -18.58
C LYS A 175 5.18 33.75 -17.64
N SER A 176 5.52 34.95 -18.09
CA SER A 176 4.83 36.19 -17.73
C SER A 176 3.58 36.34 -18.60
N GLY A 177 2.38 36.17 -18.02
CA GLY A 177 1.11 36.68 -18.56
C GLY A 177 0.10 35.63 -19.02
N GLY A 178 -0.95 35.39 -18.21
CA GLY A 178 -2.18 34.71 -18.65
C GLY A 178 -3.00 34.09 -17.51
N SER A 179 -4.33 34.14 -17.61
CA SER A 179 -5.33 33.64 -16.63
C SER A 179 -5.27 32.14 -16.28
N ASP A 180 -4.48 31.35 -17.01
CA ASP A 180 -4.30 29.90 -16.82
C ASP A 180 -3.30 29.54 -15.69
N ASP A 181 -2.49 30.52 -15.26
CA ASP A 181 -1.53 30.35 -14.16
C ASP A 181 -2.21 30.12 -12.80
N GLY A 182 -3.38 30.73 -12.58
CA GLY A 182 -4.13 30.60 -11.32
C GLY A 182 -4.62 29.17 -11.07
N ASN A 183 -5.19 28.54 -12.11
CA ASN A 183 -5.70 27.18 -12.02
C ASN A 183 -4.57 26.16 -11.84
N SER A 184 -3.48 26.31 -12.59
CA SER A 184 -2.29 25.44 -12.47
C SER A 184 -1.68 25.51 -11.07
N ARG A 185 -1.59 26.71 -10.49
CA ARG A 185 -1.11 26.93 -9.12
C ARG A 185 -2.01 26.26 -8.08
N ALA A 186 -3.33 26.46 -8.18
CA ALA A 186 -4.29 25.83 -7.26
C ALA A 186 -4.24 24.30 -7.32
N VAL A 187 -4.11 23.72 -8.52
CA VAL A 187 -3.93 22.26 -8.69
C VAL A 187 -2.63 21.79 -8.04
N SER A 188 -1.52 22.51 -8.21
CA SER A 188 -0.26 22.15 -7.57
C SER A 188 -0.32 22.23 -6.05
N GLU A 189 -0.96 23.26 -5.51
CA GLU A 189 -1.16 23.44 -4.06
C GLU A 189 -2.01 22.30 -3.47
N LYS A 190 -3.15 21.98 -4.11
CA LYS A 190 -3.96 20.82 -3.76
C LYS A 190 -3.15 19.51 -3.75
N ASN A 191 -2.37 19.25 -4.79
CA ASN A 191 -1.54 18.04 -4.88
C ASN A 191 -0.45 18.03 -3.79
N TYR A 192 0.11 19.18 -3.44
CA TYR A 192 1.07 19.30 -2.35
C TYR A 192 0.44 18.96 -1.00
N GLU A 193 -0.73 19.52 -0.70
CA GLU A 193 -1.49 19.20 0.52
C GLU A 193 -1.82 17.71 0.63
N LEU A 194 -2.24 17.09 -0.48
CA LEU A 194 -2.50 15.65 -0.54
C LEU A 194 -1.24 14.81 -0.25
N CYS A 195 -0.08 15.21 -0.79
CA CYS A 195 1.19 14.57 -0.47
C CYS A 195 1.58 14.74 1.01
N VAL A 196 1.40 15.93 1.58
CA VAL A 196 1.66 16.19 3.00
C VAL A 196 0.76 15.33 3.88
N ARG A 197 -0.53 15.25 3.56
CA ARG A 197 -1.48 14.37 4.25
C ARG A 197 -1.05 12.91 4.19
N ALA A 198 -0.69 12.41 3.02
CA ALA A 198 -0.21 11.04 2.85
C ALA A 198 1.06 10.77 3.68
N ALA A 199 2.03 11.70 3.66
CA ALA A 199 3.25 11.60 4.47
C ALA A 199 2.94 11.55 5.97
N ASN A 200 2.03 12.40 6.46
CA ASN A 200 1.63 12.40 7.87
C ASN A 200 1.00 11.06 8.28
N HIS A 201 0.14 10.47 7.44
CA HIS A 201 -0.41 9.14 7.70
C HIS A 201 0.67 8.06 7.71
N ILE A 202 1.63 8.08 6.77
CA ILE A 202 2.77 7.14 6.75
C ILE A 202 3.56 7.24 8.06
N SER A 203 3.88 8.46 8.51
CA SER A 203 4.60 8.69 9.77
C SER A 203 3.81 8.19 10.98
N SER A 204 2.50 8.43 11.03
CA SER A 204 1.61 7.93 12.10
C SER A 204 1.57 6.41 12.12
N ILE A 205 1.45 5.76 10.96
CA ILE A 205 1.45 4.30 10.85
C ILE A 205 2.81 3.74 11.29
N ALA A 206 3.92 4.35 10.86
CA ALA A 206 5.25 3.93 11.26
C ALA A 206 5.49 4.07 12.77
N ALA A 207 4.96 5.13 13.39
CA ALA A 207 5.01 5.31 14.84
C ALA A 207 4.20 4.22 15.56
N SER A 208 2.97 3.97 15.12
CA SER A 208 2.10 2.91 15.67
C SER A 208 2.72 1.52 15.51
N TYR A 209 3.33 1.22 14.36
CA TYR A 209 4.04 -0.05 14.15
C TYR A 209 5.18 -0.20 15.16
N ARG A 210 5.98 0.86 15.36
CA ARG A 210 7.13 0.85 16.29
C ARG A 210 6.69 0.67 17.73
N GLU A 211 5.61 1.32 18.13
CA GLU A 211 5.05 1.26 19.48
C GLU A 211 4.61 -0.16 19.86
N HIS A 212 4.08 -0.94 18.90
CA HIS A 212 3.46 -2.23 19.18
C HIS A 212 4.29 -3.45 18.75
N TYR A 213 5.24 -3.28 17.81
CA TYR A 213 5.92 -4.40 17.15
C TYR A 213 7.44 -4.27 17.06
N ASP A 214 8.05 -3.11 17.35
CA ASP A 214 9.50 -3.07 17.49
C ASP A 214 9.87 -3.75 18.80
N LEU A 215 10.63 -4.83 18.68
CA LEU A 215 11.33 -5.44 19.81
C LEU A 215 12.20 -4.35 20.40
N GLY A 216 11.91 -3.95 21.64
CA GLY A 216 12.70 -2.95 22.36
C GLY A 216 14.18 -3.22 22.16
N ARG A 217 14.93 -2.19 21.75
CA ARG A 217 16.38 -2.18 21.87
C ARG A 217 16.71 -2.53 23.32
N SER A 218 17.11 -3.78 23.56
CA SER A 218 17.96 -4.17 24.67
C SER A 218 19.30 -3.47 24.57
#